data_AF-A0A3N5LRS3-F1
#
_entry.id   AF-A0A3N5LRS3-F1
#
_cell.length_a   1.000
_cell.length_b   1.000
_cell.length_c   1.000
_cell.angle_alpha   90.00
_cell.angle_beta   90.00
_cell.angle_gamma   90.00
#
_symmetry.space_group_name_H-M   'P 1'
#
loop_
_entity.id
_entity.type
_entity.pdbx_description
1 polymer ?
#
loop_
_entity_poly.entity_id
_entity_poly.type
_entity_poly.pdbx_seq_one_letter_code
_entity_poly.pdbx_strand_id
1 'polypeptide(L)'
;MIESYAIPLEATAEGGAKVRVMPWSQVIEHAGQKITYQPDALEVPDFVPVSIDHGDGVLERIGRLERHAESEDGLYGELHISDTQIGRDVRTLLVDGVLTDVSAGVLVDRSKDQNKDGVISRHGTLDHISIVSRGAFSQTPNGARVLAAYQEEPAMTEPTPEVYATKAEVEELNRQIASLSVPDPKPQVTRPGNFKNLQEYFLTQADALRGNSKAQARMARYVEESDLSEYVLDDDTTTTAAGIVPDYLSNDVISLIDARRPFVESVPSDPVGAYGMSVVYPEVKVKPTVAIQAAEKTEVESTAMDIDPTSVDLKTYAGASDVSLQLIERSQPSFLDLLFRELAAAYARRTETVLSAAVVAAAGDTAVLANLGADGAITWTAVADAAGAVAAGVGFPPDTMWVSTDRWAQLIGLADADGRPIIVPEGNGPANAQGVGSFNTFNFSYGGLRLIVVPAAAAGTCIIGWSGGVATLETRPQQLRALQVNLLGVNCGVWGLFAAIVKYPDAFSTLTLA
;
A
#
# COMPACT_ATOMS: atom_id res chain seq x y z
N MET A 1 39.20 -1.40 32.02
CA MET A 1 37.88 -1.47 32.64
C MET A 1 37.17 -0.19 32.24
N ILE A 2 36.31 -0.27 31.23
CA ILE A 2 35.50 0.87 30.78
C ILE A 2 34.24 0.77 31.63
N GLU A 3 34.16 1.59 32.68
CA GLU A 3 32.94 1.73 33.46
C GLU A 3 31.88 2.34 32.53
N SER A 4 30.95 1.49 32.13
CA SER A 4 29.77 1.87 31.36
C SER A 4 28.89 2.75 32.24
N TYR A 5 28.98 4.07 32.08
CA TYR A 5 27.99 4.98 32.62
C TYR A 5 26.73 4.87 31.74
N ALA A 6 25.95 3.82 32.00
CA ALA A 6 24.66 3.61 31.39
C ALA A 6 23.70 4.65 31.96
N ILE A 7 23.46 5.74 31.22
CA ILE A 7 22.23 6.51 31.39
C ILE A 7 21.09 5.53 31.08
N PRO A 8 20.13 5.31 32.00
CA PRO A 8 18.98 4.46 31.70
C PRO A 8 18.07 5.26 30.76
N LEU A 9 18.35 5.19 29.46
CA LEU A 9 17.49 5.73 28.41
C LEU A 9 16.38 4.70 28.14
N GLU A 10 15.29 4.83 28.88
CA GLU A 10 13.99 4.22 28.56
C GLU A 10 13.61 4.50 27.10
N ALA A 11 13.06 3.47 26.45
CA ALA A 11 12.56 3.39 25.07
C ALA A 11 12.63 4.67 24.22
N THR A 12 13.49 4.63 23.20
CA THR A 12 13.48 5.55 22.05
C THR A 12 12.10 5.62 21.42
N ALA A 13 11.67 6.80 20.96
CA ALA A 13 10.47 6.88 20.13
C ALA A 13 10.70 6.12 18.81
N GLU A 14 9.60 5.53 18.36
CA GLU A 14 9.48 4.62 17.22
C GLU A 14 10.24 5.13 15.98
N GLY A 15 11.11 4.28 15.42
CA GLY A 15 11.80 4.51 14.15
C GLY A 15 12.97 5.52 14.16
N GLY A 16 13.78 5.54 15.23
CA GLY A 16 14.90 6.45 15.41
C GLY A 16 16.32 5.84 15.40
N ALA A 17 17.33 6.68 15.61
CA ALA A 17 18.73 6.28 15.78
C ALA A 17 19.36 6.92 17.03
N LYS A 18 20.12 6.13 17.80
CA LYS A 18 20.97 6.63 18.90
C LYS A 18 22.33 7.02 18.34
N VAL A 19 22.74 8.24 18.63
CA VAL A 19 23.97 8.80 18.08
C VAL A 19 24.79 9.47 19.16
N ARG A 20 26.11 9.46 18.99
CA ARG A 20 26.99 10.42 19.64
C ARG A 20 27.08 11.62 18.70
N VAL A 21 26.47 12.73 19.10
CA VAL A 21 26.39 13.96 18.29
C VAL A 21 27.73 14.68 18.28
N MET A 22 28.37 14.81 19.45
CA MET A 22 29.63 15.54 19.59
C MET A 22 30.51 14.91 20.67
N PRO A 23 31.77 14.56 20.40
CA PRO A 23 32.71 14.10 21.42
C PRO A 23 33.38 15.30 22.14
N TRP A 24 33.53 15.19 23.46
CA TRP A 24 34.21 16.20 24.27
C TRP A 24 35.72 16.03 24.27
N SER A 25 36.43 17.16 24.35
CA SER A 25 37.88 17.25 24.45
C SER A 25 38.65 16.56 23.32
N GLN A 26 37.99 16.25 22.19
CA GLN A 26 38.65 15.68 21.02
C GLN A 26 39.06 16.78 20.05
N VAL A 27 40.35 16.76 19.68
CA VAL A 27 40.91 17.73 18.74
C VAL A 27 40.76 17.18 17.33
N ILE A 28 40.09 17.93 16.46
CA ILE A 28 40.01 17.66 15.03
C ILE A 28 40.56 18.83 14.23
N GLU A 29 41.00 18.55 13.00
CA GLU A 29 41.35 19.59 12.04
C GLU A 29 40.15 19.85 11.13
N HIS A 30 39.61 21.06 11.18
CA HIS A 30 38.46 21.46 10.37
C HIS A 30 38.76 22.83 9.75
N ALA A 31 38.67 22.92 8.42
CA ALA A 31 38.99 24.12 7.64
C ALA A 31 40.37 24.75 7.97
N GLY A 32 41.39 23.91 8.21
CA GLY A 32 42.76 24.32 8.51
C GLY A 32 43.00 24.82 9.94
N GLN A 33 42.02 24.65 10.84
CA GLN A 33 42.14 24.99 12.26
C GLN A 33 42.00 23.74 13.12
N LYS A 34 42.79 23.64 14.19
CA LYS A 34 42.61 22.63 15.23
C LYS A 34 41.52 23.10 16.18
N ILE A 35 40.40 22.39 16.21
CA ILE A 35 39.23 22.73 17.02
C ILE A 35 38.91 21.61 18.01
N THR A 36 38.35 21.98 19.15
CA THR A 36 37.84 21.07 20.17
C THR A 36 36.57 21.65 20.78
N TYR A 37 35.70 20.79 21.30
CA TYR A 37 34.50 21.17 22.04
C TYR A 37 34.63 20.67 23.47
N GLN A 38 34.41 21.55 24.44
CA GLN A 38 34.43 21.22 25.87
C GLN A 38 33.00 20.96 26.38
N PRO A 39 32.83 20.28 27.53
CA PRO A 39 31.56 20.29 28.23
C PRO A 39 31.06 21.73 28.43
N ASP A 40 29.76 21.96 28.37
CA ASP A 40 29.10 23.28 28.42
C ASP A 40 29.43 24.24 27.25
N ALA A 41 30.20 23.82 26.24
CA ALA A 41 30.55 24.68 25.11
C ALA A 41 29.47 24.78 24.03
N LEU A 42 28.50 23.87 24.04
CA LEU A 42 27.46 23.73 23.03
C LEU A 42 26.08 23.95 23.65
N GLU A 43 25.35 24.95 23.17
CA GLU A 43 23.94 25.15 23.52
C GLU A 43 23.05 24.31 22.58
N VAL A 44 22.14 23.53 23.14
CA VAL A 44 21.19 22.71 22.38
C VAL A 44 19.81 23.38 22.41
N PRO A 45 19.30 23.90 21.27
CA PRO A 45 17.98 24.52 21.22
C PRO A 45 16.86 23.47 21.25
N ASP A 46 15.63 23.91 21.59
CA ASP A 46 14.44 23.05 21.72
C ASP A 46 14.09 22.25 20.44
N PHE A 47 14.51 22.76 19.28
CA PHE A 47 14.32 22.09 17.99
C PHE A 47 15.62 22.08 17.20
N VAL A 48 16.12 20.87 16.93
CA VAL A 48 17.29 20.64 16.07
C VAL A 48 16.88 19.69 14.94
N PRO A 49 16.87 20.13 13.67
CA PRO A 49 16.54 19.28 12.54
C PRO A 49 17.64 18.24 12.26
N VAL A 50 17.21 17.09 11.76
CA VAL A 50 18.07 16.02 11.26
C VAL A 50 18.03 16.01 9.73
N SER A 51 19.19 15.91 9.08
CA SER A 51 19.33 15.93 7.63
C SER A 51 20.17 14.76 7.12
N ILE A 52 20.07 14.46 5.82
CA ILE A 52 20.99 13.56 5.14
C ILE A 52 22.10 14.36 4.46
N ASP A 53 23.34 13.89 4.61
CA ASP A 53 24.55 14.48 4.02
C ASP A 53 24.96 15.87 4.54
N HIS A 54 26.22 16.25 4.27
CA HIS A 54 26.75 17.61 4.39
C HIS A 54 27.11 18.12 2.99
N GLY A 55 26.09 18.43 2.19
CA GLY A 55 26.27 19.10 0.90
C GLY A 55 26.24 20.62 1.04
N ASP A 56 26.87 21.30 0.09
CA ASP A 56 27.05 22.76 -0.04
C ASP A 56 25.72 23.52 -0.33
N GLY A 57 24.56 22.93 -0.03
CA GLY A 57 23.24 23.36 -0.49
C GLY A 57 22.11 23.19 0.53
N VAL A 58 20.88 23.07 0.05
CA VAL A 58 19.67 22.93 0.89
C VAL A 58 19.73 21.57 1.58
N LEU A 59 19.94 21.58 2.90
CA LEU A 59 19.90 20.38 3.73
C LEU A 59 18.52 19.74 3.66
N GLU A 60 18.46 18.51 3.16
CA GLU A 60 17.22 17.75 3.08
C GLU A 60 16.86 17.22 4.46
N ARG A 61 15.81 17.80 5.06
CA ARG A 61 15.39 17.53 6.43
C ARG A 61 14.58 16.23 6.48
N ILE A 62 15.09 15.27 7.23
CA ILE A 62 14.54 13.91 7.35
C ILE A 62 14.02 13.60 8.75
N GLY A 63 14.19 14.52 9.70
CA GLY A 63 13.80 14.26 11.08
C GLY A 63 14.15 15.39 12.05
N ARG A 64 14.19 15.03 13.34
CA ARG A 64 14.57 15.95 14.44
C ARG A 64 15.27 15.21 15.58
N LEU A 65 16.05 15.95 16.37
CA LEU A 65 16.53 15.51 17.68
C LEU A 65 15.34 15.44 18.65
N GLU A 66 15.13 14.30 19.29
CA GLU A 66 14.05 14.13 20.27
C GLU A 66 14.52 14.24 21.71
N ARG A 67 15.66 13.61 21.99
CA ARG A 67 16.26 13.62 23.32
C ARG A 67 17.75 13.82 23.17
N HIS A 68 18.34 14.50 24.13
CA HIS A 68 19.78 14.58 24.25
C HIS A 68 20.20 14.49 25.71
N ALA A 69 21.41 14.00 25.93
CA ALA A 69 22.03 13.93 27.24
C ALA A 69 23.52 14.22 27.10
N GLU A 70 24.03 15.06 27.99
CA GLU A 70 25.46 15.26 28.13
C GLU A 70 26.04 14.21 29.07
N SER A 71 27.18 13.65 28.67
CA SER A 71 28.00 12.78 29.49
C SER A 71 29.42 13.34 29.58
N GLU A 72 30.27 12.72 30.39
CA GLU A 72 31.67 13.15 30.60
C GLU A 72 32.47 13.13 29.29
N ASP A 73 32.10 12.28 28.34
CA ASP A 73 32.84 12.09 27.10
C ASP A 73 32.17 12.69 25.85
N GLY A 74 30.91 13.11 25.89
CA GLY A 74 30.25 13.72 24.74
C GLY A 74 28.77 14.07 24.94
N LEU A 75 28.20 14.72 23.92
CA LEU A 75 26.76 14.88 23.74
C LEU A 75 26.20 13.68 22.99
N TYR A 76 25.22 13.02 23.62
CA TYR A 76 24.47 11.91 23.05
C TYR A 76 23.07 12.38 22.67
N GLY A 77 22.52 11.83 21.59
CA GLY A 77 21.22 12.20 21.07
C GLY A 77 20.42 10.99 20.58
N GLU A 78 19.10 11.09 20.72
CA GLU A 78 18.13 10.20 20.07
C GLU A 78 17.45 10.98 18.93
N LEU A 79 17.60 10.47 17.72
CA LEU A 79 17.07 11.09 16.51
C LEU A 79 15.76 10.40 16.13
N HIS A 80 14.72 11.17 15.83
CA HIS A 80 13.53 10.66 15.16
C HIS A 80 13.63 10.92 13.66
N ILE A 81 13.52 9.87 12.86
CA ILE A 81 13.50 9.94 11.41
C ILE A 81 12.05 9.79 10.96
N SER A 82 11.54 10.76 10.22
CA SER A 82 10.15 10.78 9.77
C SER A 82 9.86 9.64 8.80
N ASP A 83 8.63 9.12 8.78
CA ASP A 83 8.20 8.07 7.85
C ASP A 83 7.89 8.57 6.42
N THR A 84 8.84 9.31 5.87
CA THR A 84 8.86 9.69 4.46
C THR A 84 9.61 8.64 3.65
N GLN A 85 9.52 8.69 2.32
CA GLN A 85 10.26 7.78 1.45
C GLN A 85 11.77 7.84 1.73
N ILE A 86 12.34 9.04 1.76
CA ILE A 86 13.75 9.26 2.08
C ILE A 86 14.07 8.83 3.52
N GLY A 87 13.16 9.05 4.48
CA GLY A 87 13.36 8.62 5.87
C GLY A 87 13.39 7.09 6.04
N ARG A 88 12.61 6.34 5.26
CA ARG A 88 12.69 4.87 5.21
C ARG A 88 13.99 4.39 4.56
N ASP A 89 14.43 5.04 3.48
CA ASP A 89 15.68 4.70 2.82
C ASP A 89 16.88 4.96 3.76
N VAL A 90 16.90 6.10 4.46
CA VAL A 90 17.93 6.42 5.46
C VAL A 90 17.95 5.42 6.62
N ARG A 91 16.78 5.03 7.13
CA ARG A 91 16.68 3.99 8.17
C ARG A 91 17.26 2.66 7.71
N THR A 92 16.96 2.25 6.49
CA THR A 92 17.52 1.03 5.89
C THR A 92 19.04 1.15 5.75
N LEU A 93 19.56 2.27 5.23
CA LEU A 93 21.01 2.49 5.09
C LEU A 93 21.76 2.58 6.43
N LEU A 94 21.11 3.03 7.51
CA LEU A 94 21.66 3.00 8.86
C LEU A 94 21.74 1.56 9.40
N VAL A 95 20.72 0.74 9.16
CA VAL A 95 20.69 -0.68 9.55
C VAL A 95 21.69 -1.51 8.76
N ASP A 96 21.79 -1.26 7.45
CA ASP A 96 22.76 -1.91 6.56
C ASP A 96 24.21 -1.50 6.87
N GLY A 97 24.42 -0.52 7.76
CA GLY A 97 25.73 -0.04 8.15
C GLY A 97 26.44 0.77 7.05
N VAL A 98 25.70 1.30 6.09
CA VAL A 98 26.22 2.18 5.02
C VAL A 98 26.40 3.61 5.53
N LEU A 99 25.46 4.07 6.37
CA LEU A 99 25.55 5.34 7.08
C LEU A 99 25.95 5.07 8.53
N THR A 100 27.19 5.40 8.89
CA THR A 100 27.76 5.05 10.20
C THR A 100 28.11 6.26 11.05
N ASP A 101 28.29 7.42 10.41
CA ASP A 101 28.80 8.61 11.06
C ASP A 101 27.74 9.72 11.16
N VAL A 102 27.97 10.61 12.12
CA VAL A 102 27.15 11.79 12.34
C VAL A 102 28.05 13.00 12.34
N SER A 103 27.51 14.10 11.84
CA SER A 103 28.17 15.39 11.87
C SER A 103 27.20 16.47 12.36
N ALA A 104 27.71 17.35 13.21
CA ALA A 104 26.93 18.39 13.85
C ALA A 104 27.27 19.74 13.25
N GLY A 105 26.27 20.43 12.72
CA GLY A 105 26.37 21.83 12.34
C GLY A 105 26.27 22.71 13.58
N VAL A 106 27.28 23.57 13.81
CA VAL A 106 27.31 24.47 14.96
C VAL A 106 27.40 25.92 14.49
N LEU A 107 26.45 26.75 14.93
CA LEU A 107 26.53 28.20 14.80
C LEU A 107 27.54 28.73 15.82
N VAL A 108 28.74 29.02 15.34
CA VAL A 108 29.89 29.37 16.19
C VAL A 108 29.78 30.78 16.76
N ASP A 109 29.87 30.91 18.08
CA ASP A 109 30.05 32.18 18.78
C ASP A 109 31.54 32.43 19.05
N ARG A 110 32.22 33.01 18.05
CA ARG A 110 33.67 33.27 18.10
C ARG A 110 34.11 34.18 19.25
N SER A 111 33.19 34.90 19.89
CA SER A 111 33.51 35.78 21.02
C SER A 111 33.84 35.02 22.30
N LYS A 112 33.38 33.77 22.40
CA LYS A 112 33.58 32.87 23.54
C LYS A 112 34.67 31.82 23.30
N ASP A 113 35.18 31.74 22.07
CA ASP A 113 36.24 30.81 21.71
C ASP A 113 37.51 31.08 22.52
N GLN A 114 38.12 30.01 23.03
CA GLN A 114 39.39 30.09 23.74
C GLN A 114 40.46 29.39 22.94
N ASN A 115 41.54 30.10 22.61
CA ASN A 115 42.70 29.51 21.95
C ASN A 115 43.76 29.17 23.01
N LYS A 116 44.08 27.88 23.12
CA LYS A 116 45.16 27.39 23.97
C LYS A 116 46.09 26.51 23.14
N ASP A 117 47.36 26.91 23.06
CA ASP A 117 48.41 26.16 22.35
C ASP A 117 48.08 25.81 20.89
N GLY A 118 47.35 26.70 20.19
CA GLY A 118 46.97 26.52 18.79
C GLY A 118 45.75 25.63 18.57
N VAL A 119 45.07 25.21 19.64
CA VAL A 119 43.79 24.51 19.63
C VAL A 119 42.69 25.48 20.08
N ILE A 120 41.66 25.64 19.25
CA ILE A 120 40.52 26.50 19.52
C ILE A 120 39.44 25.67 20.21
N SER A 121 39.17 25.96 21.47
CA SER A 121 37.95 25.51 22.17
C SER A 121 36.79 26.34 21.65
N ARG A 122 35.92 25.69 20.88
CA ARG A 122 34.85 26.36 20.12
C ARG A 122 33.54 26.35 20.90
N HIS A 123 32.89 27.50 20.97
CA HIS A 123 31.57 27.66 21.59
C HIS A 123 30.51 27.99 20.55
N GLY A 124 29.27 27.55 20.77
CA GLY A 124 28.17 27.86 19.84
C GLY A 124 26.87 27.15 20.14
N THR A 125 25.91 27.31 19.25
CA THR A 125 24.59 26.67 19.32
C THR A 125 24.48 25.58 18.26
N LEU A 126 23.91 24.42 18.61
CA LEU A 126 23.68 23.33 17.68
C LEU A 126 22.59 23.72 16.66
N ASP A 127 22.92 23.70 15.37
CA ASP A 127 22.04 24.13 14.27
C ASP A 127 21.27 22.95 13.68
N HIS A 128 22.00 21.90 13.30
CA HIS A 128 21.45 20.70 12.69
C HIS A 128 22.36 19.49 12.93
N ILE A 129 21.79 18.30 12.77
CA ILE A 129 22.52 17.04 12.82
C ILE A 129 22.39 16.36 11.45
N SER A 130 23.51 16.07 10.79
CA SER A 130 23.52 15.34 9.52
C SER A 130 24.02 13.91 9.70
N ILE A 131 23.29 12.96 9.13
CA ILE A 131 23.73 11.57 9.00
C ILE A 131 24.57 11.47 7.73
N VAL A 132 25.81 10.99 7.88
CA VAL A 132 26.82 11.00 6.81
C VAL A 132 27.57 9.68 6.73
N SER A 133 28.15 9.40 5.56
CA SER A 133 29.02 8.24 5.38
C SER A 133 30.40 8.42 6.03
N ARG A 134 30.88 9.67 6.11
CA ARG A 134 32.13 10.05 6.80
C ARG A 134 31.99 11.38 7.51
N GLY A 135 31.97 11.34 8.84
CA GLY A 135 31.85 12.52 9.69
C GLY A 135 33.18 13.25 9.94
N ALA A 136 33.09 14.47 10.47
CA ALA A 136 34.26 15.28 10.86
C ALA A 136 35.12 14.61 11.96
N PHE A 137 34.51 13.73 12.77
CA PHE A 137 35.17 12.97 13.83
C PHE A 137 35.37 11.49 13.49
N SER A 138 35.22 11.10 12.21
CA SER A 138 35.30 9.70 11.75
C SER A 138 36.66 9.04 12.05
N GLN A 139 37.74 9.84 12.07
CA GLN A 139 39.10 9.36 12.31
C GLN A 139 39.48 9.29 13.80
N THR A 140 38.60 9.73 14.70
CA THR A 140 38.89 9.82 16.13
C THR A 140 38.31 8.60 16.86
N PRO A 141 39.10 7.93 17.73
CA PRO A 141 38.55 6.89 18.61
C PRO A 141 37.41 7.48 19.45
N ASN A 142 36.23 6.86 19.41
CA ASN A 142 35.00 7.37 20.05
C ASN A 142 34.49 8.72 19.50
N GLY A 143 34.77 9.05 18.24
CA GLY A 143 34.19 10.22 17.56
C GLY A 143 32.67 10.17 17.35
N ALA A 144 32.09 11.27 16.87
CA ALA A 144 30.67 11.38 16.53
C ALA A 144 30.24 10.30 15.54
N ARG A 145 29.23 9.50 15.91
CA ARG A 145 28.85 8.28 15.18
C ARG A 145 27.44 7.82 15.53
N VAL A 146 26.90 6.96 14.70
CA VAL A 146 25.71 6.16 15.02
C VAL A 146 26.11 5.04 15.98
N LEU A 147 25.40 4.94 17.10
CA LEU A 147 25.64 3.95 18.17
C LEU A 147 24.67 2.77 18.07
N ALA A 148 23.44 3.04 17.67
CA ALA A 148 22.43 2.04 17.36
C ALA A 148 21.42 2.64 16.38
N ALA A 149 21.05 1.88 15.35
CA ALA A 149 19.94 2.20 14.47
C ALA A 149 18.82 1.20 14.71
N TYR A 150 17.59 1.68 14.79
CA TYR A 150 16.42 0.84 14.97
C TYR A 150 15.53 0.96 13.74
N GLN A 151 15.30 -0.18 13.08
CA GLN A 151 14.23 -0.34 12.12
C GLN A 151 13.24 -1.30 12.77
N GLU A 152 11.97 -0.92 12.82
CA GLU A 152 10.95 -1.94 12.98
C GLU A 152 10.97 -2.79 11.71
N GLU A 153 11.34 -4.07 11.84
CA GLU A 153 10.66 -5.06 11.02
C GLU A 153 9.16 -4.87 11.25
N PRO A 154 8.30 -4.89 10.22
CA PRO A 154 6.88 -4.82 10.44
C PRO A 154 6.46 -6.03 11.27
N ALA A 155 6.32 -5.85 12.58
CA ALA A 155 5.73 -6.83 13.45
C ALA A 155 4.23 -6.81 13.15
N MET A 156 3.73 -7.95 12.66
CA MET A 156 2.32 -8.30 12.66
C MET A 156 1.70 -7.85 14.00
N THR A 157 0.73 -6.95 13.94
CA THR A 157 -0.01 -6.51 15.11
C THR A 157 -1.13 -7.50 15.39
N GLU A 158 -1.18 -8.06 16.59
CA GLU A 158 -2.43 -8.37 17.26
C GLU A 158 -2.42 -7.78 18.69
N PRO A 159 -3.61 -7.43 19.24
CA PRO A 159 -3.77 -6.30 20.16
C PRO A 159 -3.51 -6.64 21.64
N THR A 160 -3.12 -5.61 22.40
CA THR A 160 -2.97 -5.56 23.88
C THR A 160 -4.34 -5.66 24.61
N PRO A 161 -4.44 -5.80 25.96
CA PRO A 161 -3.43 -5.59 27.01
C PRO A 161 -3.41 -6.64 28.18
N GLU A 162 -2.35 -6.67 29.00
CA GLU A 162 -2.44 -6.60 30.49
C GLU A 162 -1.09 -6.77 31.22
N VAL A 163 -1.07 -6.19 32.41
CA VAL A 163 -0.03 -6.04 33.45
C VAL A 163 0.84 -7.29 33.65
N TYR A 164 2.17 -7.11 33.62
CA TYR A 164 3.10 -8.18 34.02
C TYR A 164 3.70 -7.90 35.40
N ALA A 165 3.31 -8.73 36.37
CA ALA A 165 4.02 -8.89 37.65
C ALA A 165 5.46 -9.36 37.40
N THR A 166 6.38 -8.93 38.25
CA THR A 166 7.80 -9.24 38.06
C THR A 166 8.07 -10.74 38.17
N LYS A 167 9.10 -11.24 37.48
CA LYS A 167 9.43 -12.68 37.40
C LYS A 167 9.64 -13.35 38.78
N ALA A 168 10.07 -12.58 39.78
CA ALA A 168 10.22 -13.03 41.17
C ALA A 168 8.87 -13.11 41.91
N GLU A 169 7.93 -12.19 41.64
CA GLU A 169 6.56 -12.26 42.15
C GLU A 169 5.79 -13.42 41.48
N VAL A 170 6.03 -13.69 40.19
CA VAL A 170 5.46 -14.84 39.48
C VAL A 170 6.01 -16.17 40.01
N GLU A 171 7.30 -16.26 40.34
CA GLU A 171 7.88 -17.47 40.96
C GLU A 171 7.41 -17.69 42.41
N GLU A 172 7.26 -16.62 43.20
CA GLU A 172 6.77 -16.71 44.57
C GLU A 172 5.27 -17.04 44.60
N LEU A 173 4.48 -16.45 43.70
CA LEU A 173 3.07 -16.79 43.48
C LEU A 173 2.92 -18.23 42.97
N ASN A 174 3.81 -18.70 42.08
CA ASN A 174 3.82 -20.09 41.62
C ASN A 174 4.22 -21.09 42.72
N ARG A 175 5.12 -20.73 43.65
CA ARG A 175 5.41 -21.56 44.84
C ARG A 175 4.26 -21.58 45.85
N GLN A 176 3.53 -20.48 46.02
CA GLN A 176 2.33 -20.44 46.85
C GLN A 176 1.13 -21.16 46.22
N ILE A 177 0.99 -21.13 44.89
CA ILE A 177 -0.04 -21.90 44.15
C ILE A 177 0.29 -23.40 44.16
N ALA A 178 1.57 -23.78 44.06
CA ALA A 178 2.00 -25.18 44.11
C ALA A 178 1.78 -25.84 45.49
N SER A 179 1.74 -25.07 46.59
CA SER A 179 1.45 -25.60 47.93
C SER A 179 -0.04 -25.66 48.28
N LEU A 180 -0.91 -25.04 47.46
CA LEU A 180 -2.37 -25.05 47.61
C LEU A 180 -3.09 -26.00 46.64
N SER A 181 -2.39 -26.56 45.65
CA SER A 181 -2.97 -27.54 44.75
C SER A 181 -2.88 -28.94 45.36
N VAL A 182 -3.98 -29.38 45.97
CA VAL A 182 -4.24 -30.79 46.27
C VAL A 182 -4.16 -31.55 44.93
N PRO A 183 -3.31 -32.59 44.79
CA PRO A 183 -3.24 -33.36 43.57
C PRO A 183 -4.50 -34.22 43.47
N ASP A 184 -5.46 -33.79 42.66
CA ASP A 184 -6.51 -34.69 42.16
C ASP A 184 -6.01 -35.31 40.84
N PRO A 185 -5.88 -36.64 40.74
CA PRO A 185 -5.33 -37.29 39.56
C PRO A 185 -6.34 -37.21 38.42
N LYS A 186 -6.02 -36.47 37.35
CA LYS A 186 -6.77 -36.58 36.09
C LYS A 186 -6.61 -37.99 35.54
N PRO A 187 -7.70 -38.73 35.22
CA PRO A 187 -7.60 -40.06 34.65
C PRO A 187 -7.01 -39.98 33.23
N GLN A 188 -6.03 -40.83 32.94
CA GLN A 188 -5.54 -41.04 31.58
C GLN A 188 -6.66 -41.70 30.76
N VAL A 189 -7.33 -40.91 29.91
CA VAL A 189 -8.26 -41.46 28.92
C VAL A 189 -7.46 -41.83 27.67
N THR A 190 -7.15 -43.11 27.53
CA THR A 190 -6.63 -43.70 26.30
C THR A 190 -7.67 -43.51 25.19
N ARG A 191 -7.43 -42.62 24.23
CA ARG A 191 -8.34 -42.36 23.10
C ARG A 191 -8.24 -43.49 22.05
N PRO A 192 -9.33 -44.20 21.71
CA PRO A 192 -9.32 -45.22 20.66
C PRO A 192 -9.92 -44.66 19.35
N GLY A 193 -9.08 -44.23 18.41
CA GLY A 193 -9.57 -43.74 17.11
C GLY A 193 -8.51 -43.33 16.08
N ASN A 194 -7.35 -42.82 16.51
CA ASN A 194 -6.39 -42.15 15.63
C ASN A 194 -5.94 -42.99 14.42
N PHE A 195 -6.13 -42.46 13.21
CA PHE A 195 -5.39 -42.89 12.02
C PHE A 195 -4.01 -42.24 12.09
N LYS A 196 -2.94 -43.01 11.89
CA LYS A 196 -1.56 -42.49 12.00
C LYS A 196 -1.15 -41.65 10.79
N ASN A 197 -1.83 -41.79 9.66
CA ASN A 197 -1.60 -41.07 8.42
C ASN A 197 -2.79 -41.21 7.44
N LEU A 198 -2.80 -40.38 6.39
CA LEU A 198 -3.84 -40.35 5.35
C LEU A 198 -4.05 -41.71 4.67
N GLN A 199 -2.97 -42.47 4.49
CA GLN A 199 -3.01 -43.79 3.84
C GLN A 199 -3.82 -44.80 4.67
N GLU A 200 -3.68 -44.78 6.00
CA GLU A 200 -4.45 -45.64 6.91
C GLU A 200 -5.95 -45.31 6.89
N TYR A 201 -6.29 -44.01 6.76
CA TYR A 201 -7.67 -43.55 6.61
C TYR A 201 -8.30 -44.11 5.32
N PHE A 202 -7.64 -43.95 4.17
CA PHE A 202 -8.16 -44.41 2.88
C PHE A 202 -8.30 -45.93 2.81
N LEU A 203 -7.34 -46.68 3.37
CA LEU A 203 -7.44 -48.14 3.44
C LEU A 203 -8.61 -48.58 4.32
N THR A 204 -8.82 -47.93 5.46
CA THR A 204 -9.94 -48.23 6.34
C THR A 204 -11.29 -47.83 5.72
N GLN A 205 -11.35 -46.73 4.97
CA GLN A 205 -12.53 -46.34 4.21
C GLN A 205 -12.87 -47.35 3.11
N ALA A 206 -11.86 -47.80 2.36
CA ALA A 206 -12.03 -48.81 1.32
C ALA A 206 -12.54 -50.14 1.90
N ASP A 207 -12.05 -50.54 3.08
CA ASP A 207 -12.52 -51.75 3.77
C ASP A 207 -13.93 -51.57 4.36
N ALA A 208 -14.28 -50.37 4.83
CA ALA A 208 -15.63 -50.05 5.28
C ALA A 208 -16.66 -50.12 4.15
N LEU A 209 -16.30 -49.63 2.95
CA LEU A 209 -17.12 -49.72 1.74
C LEU A 209 -17.27 -51.16 1.23
N ARG A 210 -16.28 -52.03 1.50
CA ARG A 210 -16.34 -53.48 1.24
C ARG A 210 -17.13 -54.27 2.30
N GLY A 211 -17.75 -53.59 3.27
CA GLY A 211 -18.64 -54.21 4.25
C GLY A 211 -17.95 -54.73 5.51
N ASN A 212 -16.71 -54.31 5.79
CA ASN A 212 -16.03 -54.68 7.03
C ASN A 212 -16.60 -53.87 8.21
N SER A 213 -17.35 -54.54 9.09
CA SER A 213 -18.03 -53.94 10.23
C SER A 213 -17.10 -53.26 11.24
N LYS A 214 -15.85 -53.72 11.38
CA LYS A 214 -14.86 -53.08 12.26
C LYS A 214 -14.33 -51.77 11.69
N ALA A 215 -14.16 -51.71 10.36
CA ALA A 215 -13.73 -50.50 9.66
C ALA A 215 -14.84 -49.44 9.64
N GLN A 216 -16.10 -49.86 9.45
CA GLN A 216 -17.27 -48.98 9.57
C GLN A 216 -17.41 -48.38 10.97
N ALA A 217 -17.27 -49.20 12.02
CA ALA A 217 -17.33 -48.73 13.40
C ALA A 217 -16.19 -47.75 13.74
N ARG A 218 -15.00 -47.95 13.17
CA ARG A 218 -13.86 -47.03 13.35
C ARG A 218 -14.09 -45.70 12.62
N MET A 219 -14.65 -45.73 11.41
CA MET A 219 -14.96 -44.52 10.65
C MET A 219 -16.10 -43.71 11.31
N ALA A 220 -17.13 -44.38 11.84
CA ALA A 220 -18.23 -43.73 12.56
C ALA A 220 -17.73 -43.02 13.82
N ARG A 221 -16.83 -43.64 14.59
CA ARG A 221 -16.21 -42.99 15.76
C ARG A 221 -15.33 -41.79 15.38
N TYR A 222 -14.65 -41.85 14.24
CA TYR A 222 -13.86 -40.73 13.75
C TYR A 222 -14.74 -39.51 13.39
N VAL A 223 -15.91 -39.74 12.79
CA VAL A 223 -16.87 -38.67 12.46
C VAL A 223 -17.54 -38.10 13.72
N GLU A 224 -17.91 -38.95 14.68
CA GLU A 224 -18.43 -38.50 15.99
C GLU A 224 -17.38 -37.71 16.80
N GLU A 225 -16.09 -38.03 16.65
CA GLU A 225 -14.99 -37.36 17.35
C GLU A 225 -14.56 -36.07 16.65
N SER A 226 -14.70 -35.95 15.32
CA SER A 226 -14.47 -34.68 14.61
C SER A 226 -15.47 -33.59 15.03
N ASP A 227 -16.74 -33.96 15.27
CA ASP A 227 -17.77 -33.02 15.74
C ASP A 227 -17.55 -32.57 17.20
N LEU A 228 -16.73 -33.31 17.99
CA LEU A 228 -16.38 -32.97 19.37
C LEU A 228 -15.02 -32.24 19.49
N SER A 229 -14.25 -32.15 18.40
CA SER A 229 -12.94 -31.51 18.37
C SER A 229 -12.95 -30.00 18.12
N GLU A 230 -14.12 -29.37 17.96
CA GLU A 230 -14.27 -27.92 17.73
C GLU A 230 -13.86 -27.00 18.92
N TYR A 231 -13.39 -27.55 20.05
CA TYR A 231 -13.04 -26.76 21.23
C TYR A 231 -11.56 -26.37 21.37
N VAL A 232 -10.69 -26.72 20.41
CA VAL A 232 -9.32 -26.19 20.32
C VAL A 232 -9.02 -25.95 18.85
N LEU A 233 -9.12 -24.69 18.42
CA LEU A 233 -8.88 -24.27 17.03
C LEU A 233 -7.38 -24.36 16.72
N ASP A 234 -7.03 -25.07 15.63
CA ASP A 234 -5.74 -25.02 14.94
C ASP A 234 -5.93 -24.17 13.67
N ASP A 235 -4.89 -23.45 13.24
CA ASP A 235 -5.00 -22.44 12.17
C ASP A 235 -4.95 -23.07 10.77
N ASP A 236 -6.09 -23.17 10.08
CA ASP A 236 -6.16 -23.67 8.71
C ASP A 236 -5.97 -22.51 7.71
N THR A 237 -4.78 -22.44 7.13
CA THR A 237 -4.42 -21.42 6.12
C THR A 237 -4.70 -21.91 4.69
N THR A 238 -4.48 -21.04 3.69
CA THR A 238 -4.61 -21.34 2.26
C THR A 238 -3.71 -22.49 1.76
N THR A 239 -2.83 -23.02 2.61
CA THR A 239 -2.04 -24.22 2.34
C THR A 239 -2.68 -25.54 2.81
N THR A 240 -3.73 -25.50 3.66
CA THR A 240 -4.33 -26.71 4.26
C THR A 240 -5.68 -27.14 3.67
N ALA A 241 -6.39 -26.27 2.93
CA ALA A 241 -7.74 -26.55 2.41
C ALA A 241 -7.98 -26.11 0.95
N ALA A 242 -7.03 -26.35 0.05
CA ALA A 242 -7.09 -25.91 -1.36
C ALA A 242 -8.07 -26.69 -2.28
N GLY A 243 -9.20 -27.21 -1.77
CA GLY A 243 -10.08 -28.06 -2.58
C GLY A 243 -11.57 -28.12 -2.22
N ILE A 244 -12.04 -27.39 -1.21
CA ILE A 244 -13.44 -27.49 -0.77
C ILE A 244 -13.99 -26.12 -0.35
N VAL A 245 -13.91 -25.13 -1.25
CA VAL A 245 -14.72 -23.91 -1.12
C VAL A 245 -15.82 -23.96 -2.18
N PRO A 246 -17.03 -24.44 -1.86
CA PRO A 246 -18.17 -24.37 -2.76
C PRO A 246 -18.53 -22.91 -3.05
N ASP A 247 -18.50 -22.54 -4.34
CA ASP A 247 -18.81 -21.23 -4.94
C ASP A 247 -20.30 -20.87 -4.88
N TYR A 248 -20.89 -20.91 -3.69
CA TYR A 248 -22.33 -20.71 -3.49
C TYR A 248 -22.65 -19.72 -2.38
N LEU A 249 -22.13 -18.49 -2.46
CA LEU A 249 -22.63 -17.29 -1.74
C LEU A 249 -22.03 -16.05 -2.44
N SER A 250 -22.72 -15.13 -3.12
CA SER A 250 -24.13 -14.91 -3.45
C SER A 250 -24.14 -14.08 -4.74
N ASN A 251 -24.74 -14.61 -5.81
CA ASN A 251 -24.78 -13.93 -7.13
C ASN A 251 -25.35 -12.50 -7.04
N ASP A 252 -26.20 -12.22 -6.06
CA ASP A 252 -26.80 -10.90 -5.84
C ASP A 252 -25.79 -9.85 -5.39
N VAL A 253 -24.82 -10.23 -4.55
CA VAL A 253 -23.76 -9.32 -4.11
C VAL A 253 -22.80 -9.06 -5.25
N ILE A 254 -22.40 -10.09 -6.00
CA ILE A 254 -21.56 -9.94 -7.20
C ILE A 254 -22.27 -9.03 -8.22
N SER A 255 -23.54 -9.29 -8.53
CA SER A 255 -24.33 -8.46 -9.45
C SER A 255 -24.44 -7.00 -8.99
N LEU A 256 -24.47 -6.75 -7.68
CA LEU A 256 -24.47 -5.40 -7.13
C LEU A 256 -23.10 -4.72 -7.27
N ILE A 257 -22.00 -5.46 -7.08
CA ILE A 257 -20.65 -4.94 -7.30
C ILE A 257 -20.53 -4.54 -8.77
N ASP A 258 -20.90 -5.42 -9.70
CA ASP A 258 -20.81 -5.19 -11.15
C ASP A 258 -21.66 -3.97 -11.58
N ALA A 259 -22.90 -3.87 -11.10
CA ALA A 259 -23.76 -2.70 -11.37
C ALA A 259 -23.21 -1.38 -10.83
N ARG A 260 -22.29 -1.42 -9.84
CA ARG A 260 -21.63 -0.25 -9.26
C ARG A 260 -20.23 0.01 -9.85
N ARG A 261 -19.82 -0.76 -10.86
CA ARG A 261 -18.50 -0.67 -11.52
C ARG A 261 -18.59 -0.34 -13.02
N PRO A 262 -19.04 0.87 -13.38
CA PRO A 262 -19.23 1.23 -14.78
C PRO A 262 -17.93 1.29 -15.60
N PHE A 263 -16.77 1.61 -15.00
CA PHE A 263 -15.50 1.61 -15.71
C PHE A 263 -15.01 0.17 -15.91
N VAL A 264 -14.96 -0.64 -14.85
CA VAL A 264 -14.45 -2.03 -14.93
C VAL A 264 -15.29 -2.86 -15.90
N GLU A 265 -16.62 -2.68 -15.93
CA GLU A 265 -17.50 -3.37 -16.88
C GLU A 265 -17.35 -2.88 -18.34
N SER A 266 -16.78 -1.70 -18.54
CA SER A 266 -16.61 -1.12 -19.88
C SER A 266 -15.34 -1.57 -20.60
N VAL A 267 -14.42 -2.22 -19.87
CA VAL A 267 -13.11 -2.64 -20.33
C VAL A 267 -13.00 -4.17 -20.28
N PRO A 268 -12.16 -4.80 -21.13
CA PRO A 268 -11.98 -6.25 -21.08
C PRO A 268 -11.39 -6.70 -19.73
N SER A 269 -11.88 -7.82 -19.23
CA SER A 269 -11.36 -8.49 -18.03
C SER A 269 -10.70 -9.81 -18.41
N ASP A 270 -9.45 -9.98 -17.99
CA ASP A 270 -8.67 -11.20 -18.13
C ASP A 270 -8.68 -11.95 -16.77
N PRO A 271 -8.77 -13.30 -16.75
CA PRO A 271 -8.78 -14.05 -15.49
C PRO A 271 -7.40 -14.01 -14.82
N VAL A 272 -7.38 -13.96 -13.49
CA VAL A 272 -6.15 -14.10 -12.71
C VAL A 272 -5.61 -15.53 -12.86
N GLY A 273 -4.31 -15.66 -13.11
CA GLY A 273 -3.64 -16.97 -13.20
C GLY A 273 -3.74 -17.76 -11.89
N ALA A 274 -3.65 -19.09 -11.97
CA ALA A 274 -3.83 -19.96 -10.82
C ALA A 274 -2.76 -19.78 -9.70
N TYR A 275 -1.61 -19.18 -10.03
CA TYR A 275 -0.48 -19.01 -9.11
C TYR A 275 0.24 -17.70 -9.39
N GLY A 276 0.86 -17.14 -8.34
CA GLY A 276 1.67 -15.92 -8.39
C GLY A 276 0.87 -14.65 -8.07
N MET A 277 1.55 -13.68 -7.47
CA MET A 277 1.00 -12.35 -7.15
C MET A 277 1.37 -11.30 -8.20
N SER A 278 2.04 -11.69 -9.28
CA SER A 278 2.39 -10.82 -10.39
C SER A 278 2.05 -11.50 -11.72
N VAL A 279 1.59 -10.71 -12.67
CA VAL A 279 1.32 -11.15 -14.04
C VAL A 279 2.27 -10.44 -14.98
N VAL A 280 3.00 -11.21 -15.77
CA VAL A 280 3.91 -10.71 -16.80
C VAL A 280 3.18 -10.68 -18.13
N TYR A 281 3.22 -9.53 -18.80
CA TYR A 281 2.72 -9.37 -20.17
C TYR A 281 3.80 -8.77 -21.07
N PRO A 282 3.82 -9.14 -22.36
CA PRO A 282 4.73 -8.54 -23.32
C PRO A 282 4.21 -7.15 -23.73
N GLU A 283 5.06 -6.13 -23.61
CA GLU A 283 4.80 -4.77 -24.08
C GLU A 283 5.68 -4.46 -25.29
N VAL A 284 5.10 -3.95 -26.37
CA VAL A 284 5.85 -3.57 -27.58
C VAL A 284 6.37 -2.15 -27.43
N LYS A 285 7.68 -1.99 -27.16
CA LYS A 285 8.31 -0.66 -27.04
C LYS A 285 8.65 -0.04 -28.39
N VAL A 286 9.20 -0.85 -29.31
CA VAL A 286 9.62 -0.37 -30.63
C VAL A 286 8.87 -1.12 -31.71
N LYS A 287 8.02 -0.38 -32.44
CA LYS A 287 7.31 -0.90 -33.62
C LYS A 287 8.30 -0.94 -34.81
N PRO A 288 8.30 -2.01 -35.62
CA PRO A 288 9.12 -2.05 -36.83
C PRO A 288 8.63 -1.00 -37.83
N THR A 289 9.56 -0.31 -38.49
CA THR A 289 9.28 0.67 -39.54
C THR A 289 9.38 0.01 -40.92
N VAL A 290 8.67 0.58 -41.90
CA VAL A 290 8.77 0.19 -43.30
C VAL A 290 9.02 1.46 -44.11
N ALA A 291 10.17 1.54 -44.78
CA ALA A 291 10.54 2.69 -45.61
C ALA A 291 10.68 2.30 -47.09
N ILE A 292 10.53 3.29 -47.98
CA ILE A 292 10.79 3.12 -49.41
C ILE A 292 12.30 2.96 -49.61
N GLN A 293 12.71 1.92 -50.36
CA GLN A 293 14.10 1.76 -50.75
C GLN A 293 14.51 2.90 -51.70
N ALA A 294 15.48 3.73 -51.29
CA ALA A 294 15.81 4.98 -51.99
C ALA A 294 16.31 4.81 -53.44
N ALA A 295 16.90 3.66 -53.77
CA ALA A 295 17.25 3.25 -55.14
C ALA A 295 17.39 1.72 -55.22
N GLU A 296 17.42 1.16 -56.43
CA GLU A 296 17.71 -0.26 -56.63
C GLU A 296 19.09 -0.63 -56.01
N LYS A 297 19.13 -1.72 -55.23
CA LYS A 297 20.31 -2.21 -54.49
C LYS A 297 20.81 -1.36 -53.31
N THR A 298 20.05 -0.36 -52.85
CA THR A 298 20.39 0.35 -51.61
C THR A 298 19.99 -0.48 -50.37
N GLU A 299 20.69 -0.30 -49.25
CA GLU A 299 20.32 -0.95 -47.98
C GLU A 299 18.89 -0.55 -47.58
N VAL A 300 18.10 -1.54 -47.15
CA VAL A 300 16.72 -1.35 -46.72
C VAL A 300 16.73 -0.90 -45.26
N GLU A 301 16.03 0.18 -44.94
CA GLU A 301 15.84 0.60 -43.56
C GLU A 301 15.09 -0.49 -42.79
N SER A 302 15.70 -0.99 -41.72
CA SER A 302 15.15 -2.06 -40.89
C SER A 302 15.31 -1.68 -39.43
N THR A 303 14.20 -1.41 -38.75
CA THR A 303 14.17 -1.22 -37.29
C THR A 303 13.86 -2.56 -36.62
N ALA A 304 14.71 -2.98 -35.66
CA ALA A 304 14.44 -4.17 -34.86
C ALA A 304 13.25 -3.92 -33.93
N MET A 305 12.30 -4.86 -33.90
CA MET A 305 11.19 -4.85 -32.95
C MET A 305 11.72 -5.22 -31.56
N ASP A 306 11.33 -4.45 -30.55
CA ASP A 306 11.70 -4.69 -29.16
C ASP A 306 10.44 -4.92 -28.30
N ILE A 307 10.46 -6.01 -27.53
CA ILE A 307 9.35 -6.47 -26.68
C ILE A 307 9.91 -6.73 -25.29
N ASP A 308 9.56 -5.87 -24.34
CA ASP A 308 9.97 -6.02 -22.95
C ASP A 308 8.88 -6.76 -22.15
N PRO A 309 9.26 -7.67 -21.23
CA PRO A 309 8.32 -8.21 -20.26
C PRO A 309 8.04 -7.17 -19.17
N THR A 310 6.82 -6.64 -19.16
CA THR A 310 6.33 -5.76 -18.09
C THR A 310 5.54 -6.60 -17.08
N SER A 311 5.82 -6.45 -15.79
CA SER A 311 5.09 -7.12 -14.71
C SER A 311 4.13 -6.16 -14.03
N VAL A 312 2.90 -6.60 -13.79
CA VAL A 312 1.92 -5.90 -12.95
C VAL A 312 1.59 -6.78 -11.75
N ASP A 313 1.67 -6.17 -10.56
CA ASP A 313 1.37 -6.83 -9.30
C ASP A 313 -0.14 -6.84 -9.04
N LEU A 314 -0.65 -8.01 -8.67
CA LEU A 314 -1.99 -8.21 -8.15
C LEU A 314 -2.04 -7.65 -6.73
N LYS A 315 -2.98 -6.75 -6.49
CA LYS A 315 -3.18 -6.17 -5.16
C LYS A 315 -4.42 -6.77 -4.52
N THR A 316 -4.28 -7.06 -3.23
CA THR A 316 -5.38 -7.55 -2.41
C THR A 316 -6.24 -6.39 -1.95
N TYR A 317 -7.53 -6.44 -2.26
CA TYR A 317 -8.52 -5.50 -1.75
C TYR A 317 -9.49 -6.27 -0.86
N ALA A 318 -9.65 -5.82 0.38
CA ALA A 318 -10.55 -6.45 1.34
C ALA A 318 -11.21 -5.40 2.23
N GLY A 319 -12.42 -5.70 2.69
CA GLY A 319 -13.11 -4.98 3.75
C GLY A 319 -13.69 -5.97 4.73
N ALA A 320 -13.46 -5.76 6.02
CA ALA A 320 -13.92 -6.65 7.09
C ALA A 320 -14.55 -5.85 8.22
N SER A 321 -15.45 -6.50 8.97
CA SER A 321 -16.05 -5.96 10.17
C SER A 321 -16.33 -7.10 11.15
N ASP A 322 -16.06 -6.83 12.43
CA ASP A 322 -16.50 -7.67 13.54
C ASP A 322 -17.93 -7.27 13.94
N VAL A 323 -18.81 -8.26 14.08
CA VAL A 323 -20.23 -8.07 14.37
C VAL A 323 -20.66 -9.00 15.49
N SER A 324 -21.29 -8.46 16.54
CA SER A 324 -21.79 -9.31 17.62
C SER A 324 -22.95 -10.21 17.18
N LEU A 325 -22.99 -11.45 17.68
CA LEU A 325 -24.09 -12.39 17.40
C LEU A 325 -25.44 -11.83 17.84
N GLN A 326 -25.46 -11.08 18.95
CA GLN A 326 -26.66 -10.44 19.47
C GLN A 326 -27.21 -9.40 18.49
N LEU A 327 -26.33 -8.64 17.81
CA LEU A 327 -26.75 -7.68 16.79
C LEU A 327 -27.30 -8.41 15.56
N ILE A 328 -26.67 -9.51 15.16
CA ILE A 328 -27.15 -10.33 14.03
C ILE A 328 -28.55 -10.89 14.33
N GLU A 329 -28.74 -11.53 15.49
CA GLU A 329 -30.00 -12.19 15.85
C GLU A 329 -31.13 -11.22 16.18
N ARG A 330 -30.82 -10.01 16.65
CA ARG A 330 -31.83 -9.02 17.10
C ARG A 330 -32.06 -7.88 16.11
N SER A 331 -31.39 -7.89 14.95
CA SER A 331 -31.57 -6.88 13.91
C SER A 331 -32.68 -7.24 12.92
N GLN A 332 -33.56 -6.28 12.65
CA GLN A 332 -34.53 -6.34 11.56
C GLN A 332 -34.63 -4.95 10.92
N PRO A 333 -34.34 -4.78 9.62
CA PRO A 333 -33.86 -5.80 8.65
C PRO A 333 -32.48 -6.39 9.02
N SER A 334 -32.10 -7.48 8.34
CA SER A 334 -30.83 -8.19 8.55
C SER A 334 -29.64 -7.24 8.45
N PHE A 335 -28.95 -7.02 9.57
CA PHE A 335 -27.75 -6.19 9.60
C PHE A 335 -26.63 -6.79 8.74
N LEU A 336 -26.53 -8.12 8.74
CA LEU A 336 -25.49 -8.85 8.00
C LEU A 336 -25.62 -8.63 6.49
N ASP A 337 -26.84 -8.68 5.94
CA ASP A 337 -27.08 -8.47 4.51
C ASP A 337 -26.78 -7.02 4.09
N LEU A 338 -27.16 -6.06 4.93
CA LEU A 338 -26.83 -4.66 4.72
C LEU A 338 -25.32 -4.42 4.77
N LEU A 339 -24.63 -5.05 5.72
CA LEU A 339 -23.19 -4.95 5.85
C LEU A 339 -22.47 -5.52 4.61
N PHE A 340 -22.83 -6.71 4.14
CA PHE A 340 -22.24 -7.27 2.92
C PHE A 340 -22.52 -6.39 1.70
N ARG A 341 -23.72 -5.81 1.62
CA ARG A 341 -24.09 -4.87 0.56
C ARG A 341 -23.23 -3.61 0.55
N GLU A 342 -22.93 -3.04 1.71
CA GLU A 342 -22.08 -1.85 1.82
C GLU A 342 -20.59 -2.19 1.66
N LEU A 343 -20.12 -3.34 2.15
CA LEU A 343 -18.75 -3.81 1.90
C LEU A 343 -18.49 -4.06 0.42
N ALA A 344 -19.44 -4.70 -0.26
CA ALA A 344 -19.43 -4.89 -1.71
C ALA A 344 -19.39 -3.55 -2.47
N ALA A 345 -20.16 -2.56 -2.00
CA ALA A 345 -20.13 -1.22 -2.56
C ALA A 345 -18.79 -0.50 -2.38
N ALA A 346 -18.18 -0.64 -1.20
CA ALA A 346 -16.88 -0.08 -0.90
C ALA A 346 -15.78 -0.72 -1.77
N TYR A 347 -15.84 -2.04 -1.95
CA TYR A 347 -14.96 -2.79 -2.86
C TYR A 347 -15.10 -2.29 -4.31
N ALA A 348 -16.33 -2.16 -4.81
CA ALA A 348 -16.62 -1.62 -6.15
C ALA A 348 -16.03 -0.22 -6.36
N ARG A 349 -16.25 0.70 -5.41
CA ARG A 349 -15.69 2.06 -5.50
C ARG A 349 -14.16 2.05 -5.50
N ARG A 350 -13.54 1.22 -4.67
CA ARG A 350 -12.08 1.19 -4.55
C ARG A 350 -11.41 0.70 -5.83
N THR A 351 -11.95 -0.37 -6.43
CA THR A 351 -11.42 -0.93 -7.69
C THR A 351 -11.58 0.04 -8.86
N GLU A 352 -12.71 0.73 -8.95
CA GLU A 352 -12.96 1.80 -9.93
C GLU A 352 -11.98 2.98 -9.78
N THR A 353 -11.74 3.46 -8.55
CA THR A 353 -10.75 4.52 -8.31
C THR A 353 -9.36 4.09 -8.75
N VAL A 354 -8.97 2.83 -8.48
CA VAL A 354 -7.65 2.30 -8.88
C VAL A 354 -7.53 2.23 -10.40
N LEU A 355 -8.54 1.73 -11.10
CA LEU A 355 -8.55 1.67 -12.57
C LEU A 355 -8.45 3.08 -13.18
N SER A 356 -9.29 4.01 -12.72
CA SER A 356 -9.28 5.38 -13.22
C SER A 356 -7.93 6.08 -13.00
N ALA A 357 -7.32 5.91 -11.82
CA ALA A 357 -6.01 6.47 -11.52
C ALA A 357 -4.91 5.85 -12.41
N ALA A 358 -4.97 4.54 -12.66
CA ALA A 358 -4.00 3.86 -13.52
C ALA A 358 -4.05 4.36 -14.97
N VAL A 359 -5.25 4.55 -15.52
CA VAL A 359 -5.42 5.07 -16.89
C VAL A 359 -4.99 6.53 -16.99
N VAL A 360 -5.35 7.38 -16.01
CA VAL A 360 -4.92 8.79 -15.99
C VAL A 360 -3.39 8.90 -15.89
N ALA A 361 -2.75 8.06 -15.08
CA ALA A 361 -1.29 8.06 -14.94
C ALA A 361 -0.56 7.56 -16.20
N ALA A 362 -1.19 6.69 -16.98
CA ALA A 362 -0.62 6.10 -18.18
C ALA A 362 -0.97 6.85 -19.47
N ALA A 363 -1.92 7.77 -19.47
CA ALA A 363 -2.32 8.49 -20.68
C ALA A 363 -1.14 9.27 -21.27
N GLY A 364 -0.81 8.98 -22.53
CA GLY A 364 0.34 9.58 -23.22
C GLY A 364 0.19 11.09 -23.48
N ASP A 365 -1.04 11.55 -23.64
CA ASP A 365 -1.37 12.96 -23.88
C ASP A 365 -2.35 13.51 -22.85
N THR A 366 -2.01 14.69 -22.31
CA THR A 366 -2.92 15.50 -21.49
C THR A 366 -3.22 16.80 -22.22
N ALA A 367 -4.45 16.93 -22.72
CA ALA A 367 -4.92 18.18 -23.29
C ALA A 367 -5.44 19.08 -22.15
N VAL A 368 -4.67 20.14 -21.86
CA VAL A 368 -5.05 21.17 -20.88
C VAL A 368 -5.97 22.17 -21.57
N LEU A 369 -7.19 22.30 -21.10
CA LEU A 369 -8.20 23.18 -21.67
C LEU A 369 -8.61 24.23 -20.65
N ALA A 370 -8.51 25.50 -21.02
CA ALA A 370 -8.87 26.60 -20.13
C ALA A 370 -10.37 26.64 -19.78
N ASN A 371 -11.25 25.99 -20.56
CA ASN A 371 -12.71 26.20 -20.52
C ASN A 371 -13.56 24.98 -20.92
N LEU A 372 -13.20 23.76 -20.48
CA LEU A 372 -14.09 22.60 -20.63
C LEU A 372 -15.43 22.86 -19.91
N GLY A 373 -16.56 22.82 -20.62
CA GLY A 373 -17.89 23.03 -20.04
C GLY A 373 -18.43 24.48 -20.08
N ALA A 374 -17.66 25.46 -20.55
CA ALA A 374 -18.13 26.86 -20.64
C ALA A 374 -18.86 27.18 -21.95
N ASP A 375 -18.47 26.51 -23.04
CA ASP A 375 -19.07 26.65 -24.37
C ASP A 375 -19.11 25.28 -25.05
N GLY A 376 -20.25 24.96 -25.66
CA GLY A 376 -20.44 23.70 -26.38
C GLY A 376 -19.54 23.52 -27.60
N ALA A 377 -19.20 24.60 -28.31
CA ALA A 377 -18.29 24.55 -29.44
C ALA A 377 -16.84 24.30 -28.99
N ILE A 378 -16.39 24.96 -27.91
CA ILE A 378 -15.05 24.76 -27.35
C ILE A 378 -14.89 23.34 -26.80
N THR A 379 -15.93 22.83 -26.12
CA THR A 379 -15.91 21.47 -25.58
C THR A 379 -15.93 20.44 -26.71
N TRP A 380 -16.66 20.70 -27.79
CA TRP A 380 -16.66 19.85 -28.99
C TRP A 380 -15.29 19.78 -29.66
N THR A 381 -14.61 20.91 -29.87
CA THR A 381 -13.27 20.93 -30.47
C THR A 381 -12.25 20.22 -29.61
N ALA A 382 -12.32 20.40 -28.29
CA ALA A 382 -11.47 19.71 -27.33
C ALA A 382 -11.60 18.17 -27.42
N VAL A 383 -12.83 17.67 -27.44
CA VAL A 383 -13.09 16.23 -27.57
C VAL A 383 -12.62 15.73 -28.93
N ALA A 384 -12.79 16.51 -30.00
CA ALA A 384 -12.29 16.16 -31.33
C ALA A 384 -10.74 16.12 -31.38
N ASP A 385 -10.05 17.06 -30.74
CA ASP A 385 -8.59 17.11 -30.69
C ASP A 385 -8.03 15.92 -29.90
N ALA A 386 -8.61 15.61 -28.73
CA ALA A 386 -8.24 14.44 -27.95
C ALA A 386 -8.52 13.13 -28.70
N ALA A 387 -9.64 13.05 -29.42
CA ALA A 387 -9.93 11.91 -30.27
C ALA A 387 -8.93 11.78 -31.43
N GLY A 388 -8.48 12.90 -32.00
CA GLY A 388 -7.42 12.95 -33.00
C GLY A 388 -6.07 12.48 -32.46
N ALA A 389 -5.71 12.85 -31.23
CA ALA A 389 -4.49 12.41 -30.57
C ALA A 389 -4.48 10.88 -30.37
N VAL A 390 -5.57 10.31 -29.85
CA VAL A 390 -5.73 8.85 -29.71
C VAL A 390 -5.65 8.15 -31.07
N ALA A 391 -6.32 8.71 -32.08
CA ALA A 391 -6.28 8.14 -33.44
C ALA A 391 -4.87 8.19 -34.06
N ALA A 392 -4.09 9.23 -33.77
CA ALA A 392 -2.70 9.34 -34.23
C ALA A 392 -1.76 8.35 -33.51
N GLY A 393 -1.98 8.11 -32.20
CA GLY A 393 -1.16 7.20 -31.41
C GLY A 393 -1.35 5.72 -31.76
N VAL A 394 -2.60 5.28 -31.92
CA VAL A 394 -2.94 3.85 -32.12
C VAL A 394 -3.28 3.52 -33.58
N GLY A 395 -3.68 4.50 -34.39
CA GLY A 395 -4.10 4.30 -35.77
C GLY A 395 -5.59 3.93 -35.95
N PHE A 396 -6.39 4.01 -34.88
CA PHE A 396 -7.84 3.77 -34.89
C PHE A 396 -8.56 4.81 -34.01
N PRO A 397 -9.81 5.19 -34.32
CA PRO A 397 -10.55 6.16 -33.51
C PRO A 397 -10.88 5.61 -32.11
N PRO A 398 -11.01 6.49 -31.09
CA PRO A 398 -11.51 6.09 -29.77
C PRO A 398 -12.98 5.61 -29.84
N ASP A 399 -13.38 4.83 -28.85
CA ASP A 399 -14.75 4.27 -28.75
C ASP A 399 -15.54 4.80 -27.53
N THR A 400 -14.84 5.16 -26.46
CA THR A 400 -15.42 5.41 -25.14
C THR A 400 -14.82 6.66 -24.52
N MET A 401 -15.66 7.40 -23.80
CA MET A 401 -15.27 8.54 -22.97
C MET A 401 -15.69 8.27 -21.52
N TRP A 402 -14.73 8.21 -20.61
CA TRP A 402 -14.97 8.04 -19.18
C TRP A 402 -14.88 9.37 -18.46
N VAL A 403 -15.91 9.73 -17.71
CA VAL A 403 -16.01 11.05 -17.06
C VAL A 403 -16.37 10.92 -15.59
N SER A 404 -15.81 11.78 -14.75
CA SER A 404 -16.27 11.93 -13.37
C SER A 404 -17.65 12.60 -13.31
N THR A 405 -18.32 12.55 -12.15
CA THR A 405 -19.68 13.09 -11.99
C THR A 405 -19.78 14.60 -12.20
N ASP A 406 -18.75 15.34 -11.82
CA ASP A 406 -18.66 16.78 -12.05
C ASP A 406 -18.50 17.12 -13.54
N ARG A 407 -17.68 16.35 -14.27
CA ARG A 407 -17.54 16.48 -15.73
C ARG A 407 -18.81 16.10 -16.46
N TRP A 408 -19.48 15.04 -16.01
CA TRP A 408 -20.78 14.68 -16.52
C TRP A 408 -21.80 15.82 -16.34
N ALA A 409 -21.86 16.43 -15.16
CA ALA A 409 -22.76 17.56 -14.89
C ALA A 409 -22.47 18.77 -15.81
N GLN A 410 -21.20 19.03 -16.11
CA GLN A 410 -20.79 20.06 -17.05
C GLN A 410 -21.21 19.72 -18.49
N LEU A 411 -20.99 18.48 -18.93
CA LEU A 411 -21.32 18.02 -20.29
C LEU A 411 -22.84 18.02 -20.55
N ILE A 412 -23.63 17.54 -19.60
CA ILE A 412 -25.10 17.52 -19.73
C ILE A 412 -25.70 18.93 -19.62
N GLY A 413 -25.01 19.85 -18.94
CA GLY A 413 -25.38 21.26 -18.84
C GLY A 413 -24.98 22.12 -20.04
N LEU A 414 -24.29 21.55 -21.04
CA LEU A 414 -23.84 22.30 -22.22
C LEU A 414 -25.02 22.81 -23.04
N ALA A 415 -24.95 24.10 -23.38
CA ALA A 415 -25.87 24.76 -24.27
C ALA A 415 -25.12 25.44 -25.43
N ASP A 416 -25.82 25.64 -26.54
CA ASP A 416 -25.32 26.47 -27.65
C ASP A 416 -25.38 27.97 -27.29
N ALA A 417 -24.88 28.83 -28.19
CA ALA A 417 -24.88 30.28 -28.00
C ALA A 417 -26.30 30.89 -27.84
N ASP A 418 -27.34 30.18 -28.27
CA ASP A 418 -28.75 30.56 -28.13
C ASP A 418 -29.40 29.96 -26.86
N GLY A 419 -28.63 29.27 -26.01
CA GLY A 419 -29.08 28.66 -24.76
C GLY A 419 -29.82 27.33 -24.93
N ARG A 420 -29.71 26.67 -26.10
CA ARG A 420 -30.35 25.37 -26.35
C ARG A 420 -29.44 24.23 -25.88
N PRO A 421 -29.96 23.25 -25.13
CA PRO A 421 -29.18 22.09 -24.70
C PRO A 421 -28.60 21.32 -25.89
N ILE A 422 -27.31 21.01 -25.80
CA ILE A 422 -26.58 20.31 -26.86
C ILE A 422 -26.73 18.79 -26.76
N ILE A 423 -26.88 18.28 -25.54
CA ILE A 423 -27.25 16.91 -25.25
C ILE A 423 -28.76 16.91 -25.03
N VAL A 424 -29.50 16.27 -25.94
CA VAL A 424 -30.97 16.22 -25.89
C VAL A 424 -31.46 14.83 -25.50
N PRO A 425 -32.62 14.72 -24.82
CA PRO A 425 -33.28 13.45 -24.61
C PRO A 425 -33.64 12.77 -25.94
N GLU A 426 -33.56 11.44 -25.98
CA GLU A 426 -33.77 10.60 -27.17
C GLU A 426 -35.11 10.86 -27.90
N GLY A 427 -36.13 11.36 -27.17
CA GLY A 427 -37.45 11.69 -27.71
C GLY A 427 -37.57 13.03 -28.44
N ASN A 428 -36.56 13.91 -28.41
CA ASN A 428 -36.67 15.28 -28.95
C ASN A 428 -36.24 15.43 -30.43
N GLY A 429 -35.77 14.37 -31.08
CA GLY A 429 -35.34 14.39 -32.48
C GLY A 429 -34.00 15.10 -32.69
N PRO A 430 -33.00 14.49 -33.36
CA PRO A 430 -31.70 15.10 -33.53
C PRO A 430 -31.73 16.13 -34.68
N ALA A 431 -32.11 17.37 -34.40
CA ALA A 431 -31.73 18.50 -35.23
C ALA A 431 -30.60 19.25 -34.50
N ASN A 432 -29.37 19.12 -35.01
CA ASN A 432 -28.15 19.78 -34.50
C ASN A 432 -27.70 19.40 -33.07
N ALA A 433 -28.16 18.28 -32.50
CA ALA A 433 -27.67 17.79 -31.21
C ALA A 433 -26.32 17.08 -31.37
N GLN A 434 -25.37 17.38 -30.47
CA GLN A 434 -24.04 16.71 -30.45
C GLN A 434 -24.07 15.39 -29.67
N GLY A 435 -25.15 15.13 -28.91
CA GLY A 435 -25.29 13.92 -28.12
C GLY A 435 -26.72 13.63 -27.71
N VAL A 436 -26.93 12.40 -27.23
CA VAL A 436 -28.22 11.92 -26.70
C VAL A 436 -28.03 11.48 -25.26
N GLY A 437 -28.94 11.92 -24.39
CA GLY A 437 -28.78 11.73 -22.95
C GLY A 437 -29.99 12.10 -22.12
N SER A 438 -30.10 11.53 -20.93
CA SER A 438 -31.15 11.85 -19.95
C SER A 438 -30.59 11.85 -18.54
N PHE A 439 -31.10 12.73 -17.68
CA PHE A 439 -30.63 12.88 -16.28
C PHE A 439 -30.83 11.63 -15.40
N ASN A 440 -31.64 10.66 -15.84
CA ASN A 440 -31.97 9.45 -15.08
C ASN A 440 -31.11 8.22 -15.41
N THR A 441 -30.14 8.35 -16.31
CA THR A 441 -29.24 7.26 -16.73
C THR A 441 -27.81 7.78 -16.81
N PHE A 442 -26.83 6.86 -16.70
CA PHE A 442 -25.40 7.16 -16.90
C PHE A 442 -24.87 6.73 -18.28
N ASN A 443 -25.76 6.28 -19.16
CA ASN A 443 -25.43 5.96 -20.55
C ASN A 443 -25.74 7.16 -21.44
N PHE A 444 -24.69 7.75 -22.01
CA PHE A 444 -24.78 8.87 -22.93
C PHE A 444 -24.01 8.57 -24.22
N SER A 445 -24.42 9.21 -25.31
CA SER A 445 -23.62 9.28 -26.53
C SER A 445 -23.23 10.72 -26.77
N TYR A 446 -21.94 10.99 -26.97
CA TYR A 446 -21.43 12.32 -27.32
C TYR A 446 -20.49 12.20 -28.51
N GLY A 447 -20.83 12.82 -29.63
CA GLY A 447 -20.02 12.76 -30.86
C GLY A 447 -19.81 11.34 -31.43
N GLY A 448 -20.68 10.39 -31.09
CA GLY A 448 -20.56 8.97 -31.46
C GLY A 448 -19.72 8.13 -30.49
N LEU A 449 -19.11 8.75 -29.47
CA LEU A 449 -18.44 8.05 -28.37
C LEU A 449 -19.45 7.61 -27.32
N ARG A 450 -19.23 6.42 -26.74
CA ARG A 450 -19.96 5.94 -25.58
C ARG A 450 -19.44 6.68 -24.34
N LEU A 451 -20.26 7.56 -23.77
CA LEU A 451 -19.91 8.27 -22.54
C LEU A 451 -20.38 7.46 -21.33
N ILE A 452 -19.43 7.12 -20.48
CA ILE A 452 -19.60 6.34 -19.26
C ILE A 452 -19.24 7.22 -18.06
N VAL A 453 -20.20 7.38 -17.16
CA VAL A 453 -19.96 8.12 -15.91
C VAL A 453 -19.33 7.19 -14.90
N VAL A 454 -18.21 7.63 -14.32
CA VAL A 454 -17.42 6.91 -13.32
C VAL A 454 -17.52 7.66 -11.99
N PRO A 455 -18.43 7.28 -11.09
CA PRO A 455 -18.65 8.02 -9.85
C PRO A 455 -17.49 8.01 -8.87
N ALA A 456 -16.59 7.03 -8.99
CA ALA A 456 -15.43 6.86 -8.12
C ALA A 456 -14.14 7.49 -8.70
N ALA A 457 -14.20 8.10 -9.88
CA ALA A 457 -13.07 8.83 -10.47
C ALA A 457 -12.81 10.14 -9.71
N ALA A 458 -11.56 10.59 -9.71
CA ALA A 458 -11.21 11.88 -9.12
C ALA A 458 -11.96 13.03 -9.80
N ALA A 459 -12.25 14.09 -9.05
CA ALA A 459 -12.90 15.28 -9.61
C ALA A 459 -12.10 15.84 -10.79
N GLY A 460 -12.80 16.28 -11.82
CA GLY A 460 -12.20 16.83 -13.03
C GLY A 460 -11.71 15.81 -14.04
N THR A 461 -11.84 14.50 -13.77
CA THR A 461 -11.35 13.43 -14.65
C THR A 461 -12.22 13.29 -15.90
N CYS A 462 -11.60 13.40 -17.07
CA CYS A 462 -12.19 13.09 -18.36
C CYS A 462 -11.15 12.35 -19.21
N ILE A 463 -11.45 11.13 -19.59
CA ILE A 463 -10.56 10.23 -20.33
C ILE A 463 -11.26 9.86 -21.63
N ILE A 464 -10.60 10.04 -22.76
CA ILE A 464 -11.05 9.57 -24.07
C ILE A 464 -10.07 8.50 -24.52
N GLY A 465 -10.58 7.37 -24.97
CA GLY A 465 -9.70 6.32 -25.46
C GLY A 465 -10.42 5.15 -26.08
N TRP A 466 -9.62 4.13 -26.38
CA TRP A 466 -10.11 2.84 -26.84
C TRP A 466 -10.22 1.86 -25.66
N SER A 467 -11.40 1.28 -25.46
CA SER A 467 -11.68 0.36 -24.35
C SER A 467 -10.75 -0.85 -24.30
N GLY A 468 -10.27 -1.36 -25.44
CA GLY A 468 -9.31 -2.46 -25.51
C GLY A 468 -7.87 -2.10 -25.15
N GLY A 469 -7.57 -0.81 -24.97
CA GLY A 469 -6.25 -0.32 -24.57
C GLY A 469 -5.89 -0.61 -23.11
N VAL A 470 -6.88 -0.96 -22.30
CA VAL A 470 -6.76 -1.30 -20.89
C VAL A 470 -7.47 -2.62 -20.64
N ALA A 471 -6.97 -3.41 -19.69
CA ALA A 471 -7.63 -4.62 -19.22
C ALA A 471 -7.57 -4.68 -17.69
N THR A 472 -8.56 -5.33 -17.08
CA THR A 472 -8.56 -5.63 -15.65
C THR A 472 -8.23 -7.10 -15.42
N LEU A 473 -7.48 -7.37 -14.37
CA LEU A 473 -7.29 -8.72 -13.84
C LEU A 473 -8.01 -8.78 -12.50
N GLU A 474 -9.02 -9.63 -12.39
CA GLU A 474 -9.78 -9.75 -11.15
C GLU A 474 -10.07 -11.21 -10.80
N THR A 475 -9.90 -11.56 -9.52
CA THR A 475 -10.51 -12.77 -8.96
C THR A 475 -11.90 -12.41 -8.47
N ARG A 476 -12.91 -13.23 -8.79
CA ARG A 476 -14.29 -13.01 -8.31
C ARG A 476 -14.28 -12.70 -6.81
N PRO A 477 -14.86 -11.56 -6.36
CA PRO A 477 -14.89 -11.22 -4.95
C PRO A 477 -15.58 -12.30 -4.13
N GLN A 478 -14.94 -12.73 -3.05
CA GLN A 478 -15.45 -13.77 -2.16
C GLN A 478 -15.92 -13.18 -0.83
N GLN A 479 -16.95 -13.79 -0.25
CA GLN A 479 -17.40 -13.48 1.10
C GLN A 479 -16.68 -14.36 2.11
N LEU A 480 -16.18 -13.73 3.17
CA LEU A 480 -15.51 -14.37 4.28
C LEU A 480 -16.40 -14.28 5.52
N ARG A 481 -16.50 -15.38 6.26
CA ARG A 481 -17.22 -15.45 7.54
C ARG A 481 -16.47 -16.37 8.49
N ALA A 482 -16.18 -15.89 9.69
CA ALA A 482 -15.57 -16.67 10.75
C ALA A 482 -16.28 -16.36 12.08
N LEU A 483 -16.65 -17.41 12.82
CA LEU A 483 -17.33 -17.27 14.10
C LEU A 483 -16.30 -17.12 15.22
N GLN A 484 -16.36 -16.04 15.97
CA GLN A 484 -15.51 -15.77 17.13
C GLN A 484 -16.24 -16.17 18.41
N VAL A 485 -16.01 -17.42 18.84
CA VAL A 485 -16.64 -18.00 20.04
C VAL A 485 -16.26 -17.25 21.31
N ASN A 486 -15.01 -16.77 21.40
CA ASN A 486 -14.47 -16.05 22.56
C ASN A 486 -15.13 -14.67 22.79
N LEU A 487 -15.56 -14.00 21.70
CA LEU A 487 -16.15 -12.67 21.74
C LEU A 487 -17.67 -12.68 21.51
N LEU A 488 -18.27 -13.86 21.32
CA LEU A 488 -19.67 -14.01 20.87
C LEU A 488 -19.95 -13.14 19.63
N GLY A 489 -19.01 -13.15 18.70
CA GLY A 489 -19.00 -12.33 17.48
C GLY A 489 -18.86 -13.16 16.21
N VAL A 490 -19.05 -12.50 15.08
CA VAL A 490 -18.83 -13.04 13.73
C VAL A 490 -18.01 -12.01 12.97
N ASN A 491 -16.80 -12.39 12.59
CA ASN A 491 -16.01 -11.67 11.62
C ASN A 491 -16.58 -11.93 10.24
N CYS A 492 -16.92 -10.88 9.52
CA CYS A 492 -17.38 -10.98 8.14
C CYS A 492 -16.64 -9.99 7.25
N GLY A 493 -16.41 -10.37 6.01
CA GLY A 493 -15.67 -9.53 5.08
C GLY A 493 -15.89 -9.91 3.62
N VAL A 494 -15.44 -9.03 2.74
CA VAL A 494 -15.36 -9.27 1.30
C VAL A 494 -13.91 -9.07 0.88
N TRP A 495 -13.39 -9.98 0.06
CA TRP A 495 -12.02 -9.95 -0.43
C TRP A 495 -11.96 -10.30 -1.92
N GLY A 496 -11.00 -9.70 -2.64
CA GLY A 496 -10.64 -10.10 -3.99
C GLY A 496 -9.29 -9.54 -4.42
N LEU A 497 -8.66 -10.20 -5.39
CA LEU A 497 -7.44 -9.70 -6.05
C LEU A 497 -7.83 -8.86 -7.26
N PHE A 498 -7.22 -7.69 -7.41
CA PHE A 498 -7.45 -6.80 -8.55
C PHE A 498 -6.15 -6.16 -9.04
N ALA A 499 -6.02 -6.03 -10.36
CA ALA A 499 -5.01 -5.20 -11.00
C ALA A 499 -5.55 -4.57 -12.29
N ALA A 500 -5.05 -3.38 -12.61
CA ALA A 500 -5.30 -2.69 -13.87
C ALA A 500 -4.06 -2.76 -14.75
N ILE A 501 -4.23 -3.17 -16.01
CA ILE A 501 -3.18 -3.26 -17.02
C ILE A 501 -3.49 -2.28 -18.13
N VAL A 502 -2.62 -1.29 -18.34
CA VAL A 502 -2.70 -0.41 -19.51
C VAL A 502 -1.77 -0.98 -20.58
N LYS A 503 -2.34 -1.61 -21.62
CA LYS A 503 -1.60 -2.28 -22.69
C LYS A 503 -1.04 -1.27 -23.70
N TYR A 504 -1.77 -0.17 -23.93
CA TYR A 504 -1.41 0.87 -24.88
C TYR A 504 -1.62 2.26 -24.28
N PRO A 505 -0.59 2.86 -23.67
CA PRO A 505 -0.62 4.24 -23.14
C PRO A 505 -1.12 5.28 -24.15
N ASP A 506 -0.68 5.17 -25.40
CA ASP A 506 -1.04 6.07 -26.51
C ASP A 506 -2.52 5.96 -26.94
N ALA A 507 -3.25 4.96 -26.42
CA ALA A 507 -4.68 4.77 -26.67
C ALA A 507 -5.58 5.66 -25.81
N PHE A 508 -4.99 6.49 -24.94
CA PHE A 508 -5.71 7.31 -23.98
C PHE A 508 -5.22 8.76 -24.04
N SER A 509 -6.19 9.68 -24.07
CA SER A 509 -5.97 11.10 -23.89
C SER A 509 -6.83 11.60 -22.74
N THR A 510 -6.26 12.43 -21.86
CA THR A 510 -7.00 13.05 -20.76
C THR A 510 -7.30 14.51 -21.07
N LEU A 511 -8.51 14.94 -20.69
CA LEU A 511 -8.92 16.35 -20.75
C LEU A 511 -8.91 16.92 -19.33
N THR A 512 -8.03 17.88 -19.09
CA THR A 512 -7.92 18.57 -17.80
C THR A 512 -8.30 20.04 -17.93
N LEU A 513 -8.80 20.64 -16.85
CA LEU A 513 -8.95 22.11 -16.81
C LEU A 513 -7.61 22.72 -16.42
N ALA A 514 -7.31 23.90 -16.99
CA ALA A 514 -6.15 24.72 -16.61
C ALA A 514 -6.26 25.25 -15.17
#